data_AF-B1KC92-F1
#
_entry.id   AF-B1KC92-F1
#
_cell.length_a   1.000
_cell.length_b   1.000
_cell.length_c   1.000
_cell.angle_alpha   90.00
_cell.angle_beta   90.00
_cell.angle_gamma   90.00
#
_symmetry.space_group_name_H-M   'P 1'
#
loop_
_entity.id
_entity.type
_entity.pdbx_description
1 polymer ?
#
loop_
_entity_poly.entity_id
_entity_poly.type
_entity_poly.pdbx_seq_one_letter_code
_entity_poly.pdbx_strand_id
1 'polypeptide(L)'
;MLSPHEFATLMLVCQAPDQLDMNRAELDALLERQLVMLEHGAPGRRRAHLTKKGRSILHALGADIASHRRHGSTAERGGQYEAPVALSDEAG
;
A
#
# COMPACT_ATOMS: atom_id res chain seq x y z
N MET A 1 -9.33 1.08 -24.33
CA MET A 1 -8.55 2.14 -23.64
C MET A 1 -9.03 2.22 -22.21
N LEU A 2 -8.20 2.71 -21.27
CA LEU A 2 -8.63 2.92 -19.89
C LEU A 2 -9.50 4.18 -19.80
N SER A 3 -10.71 4.04 -19.26
CA SER A 3 -11.54 5.21 -18.94
C SER A 3 -10.95 5.95 -17.72
N PRO A 4 -11.28 7.24 -17.52
CA PRO A 4 -10.86 7.97 -16.33
C PRO A 4 -11.24 7.28 -15.01
N HIS A 5 -12.40 6.60 -14.98
CA HIS A 5 -12.87 5.87 -13.80
C HIS A 5 -12.11 4.56 -13.58
N GLU A 6 -11.78 3.82 -14.64
CA GLU A 6 -10.91 2.64 -14.56
C GLU A 6 -9.52 3.03 -14.07
N PHE A 7 -8.98 4.15 -14.56
CA PHE A 7 -7.69 4.67 -14.12
C PHE A 7 -7.70 5.08 -12.62
N ALA A 8 -8.74 5.78 -12.18
CA ALA A 8 -8.90 6.15 -10.77
C ALA A 8 -8.97 4.91 -9.86
N THR A 9 -9.69 3.86 -10.29
CA THR A 9 -9.77 2.58 -9.58
C THR A 9 -8.39 1.91 -9.52
N LEU A 10 -7.64 1.90 -10.62
CA LEU A 10 -6.28 1.35 -10.66
C LEU A 10 -5.32 2.08 -9.69
N MET A 11 -5.42 3.41 -9.59
CA MET A 11 -4.69 4.19 -8.58
C MET A 11 -5.14 3.85 -7.16
N LEU A 12 -6.44 3.63 -6.93
CA LEU A 12 -6.97 3.27 -5.62
C LEU A 12 -6.47 1.88 -5.16
N VAL A 13 -6.40 0.90 -6.07
CA VAL A 13 -5.78 -0.42 -5.78
C VAL A 13 -4.33 -0.25 -5.32
N CYS A 14 -3.59 0.69 -5.91
CA CYS A 14 -2.20 0.97 -5.56
C CYS A 14 -2.05 1.60 -4.17
N GLN A 15 -2.92 2.57 -3.85
CA GLN A 15 -2.75 3.45 -2.69
C GLN A 15 -3.52 2.97 -1.45
N ALA A 16 -4.70 2.38 -1.65
CA ALA A 16 -5.61 1.99 -0.59
C ALA A 16 -6.46 0.76 -0.98
N PRO A 17 -5.83 -0.42 -1.15
CA PRO A 17 -6.54 -1.64 -1.55
C PRO A 17 -7.63 -2.08 -0.56
N ASP A 18 -7.55 -1.68 0.71
CA ASP A 18 -8.58 -1.95 1.72
C ASP A 18 -9.81 -1.03 1.64
N GLN A 19 -9.72 0.13 0.98
CA GLN A 19 -10.84 1.07 0.80
C GLN A 19 -11.60 0.84 -0.51
N LEU A 20 -11.14 -0.12 -1.31
CA LEU A 20 -11.71 -0.37 -2.62
C LEU A 20 -12.99 -1.18 -2.51
N ASP A 21 -14.04 -0.71 -3.17
CA ASP A 21 -15.30 -1.44 -3.29
C ASP A 21 -15.14 -2.60 -4.27
N MET A 22 -15.17 -3.83 -3.74
CA MET A 22 -14.99 -5.06 -4.52
C MET A 22 -16.16 -5.38 -5.46
N ASN A 23 -17.25 -4.61 -5.43
CA ASN A 23 -18.43 -4.80 -6.28
C ASN A 23 -18.55 -3.75 -7.40
N ARG A 24 -17.49 -2.96 -7.64
CA ARG A 24 -17.44 -1.98 -8.73
C ARG A 24 -17.18 -2.64 -10.08
N ALA A 25 -17.99 -2.28 -11.09
CA ALA A 25 -17.81 -2.73 -12.47
C ALA A 25 -16.44 -2.33 -13.06
N GLU A 26 -15.83 -1.23 -12.60
CA GLU A 26 -14.48 -0.88 -13.04
C GLU A 26 -13.44 -1.90 -12.57
N LEU A 27 -13.62 -2.51 -11.40
CA LEU A 27 -12.71 -3.54 -10.90
C LEU A 27 -12.77 -4.79 -11.78
N ASP A 28 -13.97 -5.19 -12.20
CA ASP A 28 -14.18 -6.31 -13.12
C ASP A 28 -13.48 -6.05 -14.46
N ALA A 29 -13.64 -4.85 -15.02
CA ALA A 29 -12.95 -4.45 -16.25
C ALA A 29 -11.40 -4.47 -16.10
N LEU A 30 -10.88 -4.09 -14.93
CA LEU A 30 -9.45 -4.19 -14.64
C LEU A 30 -8.97 -5.64 -14.47
N LEU A 31 -9.80 -6.53 -13.93
CA LEU A 31 -9.54 -7.97 -13.80
C LEU A 31 -9.51 -8.65 -15.16
N GLU A 32 -10.51 -8.39 -16.02
CA GLU A 32 -10.56 -8.89 -17.40
C GLU A 32 -9.31 -8.52 -18.20
N ARG A 33 -8.77 -7.31 -17.95
CA ARG A 33 -7.56 -6.80 -18.61
C ARG A 33 -6.25 -7.25 -17.94
N GLN A 34 -6.35 -8.02 -16.85
CA GLN A 34 -5.24 -8.53 -16.05
C GLN A 34 -4.35 -7.39 -15.50
N LEU A 35 -4.95 -6.24 -15.17
CA LEU A 35 -4.25 -5.12 -14.54
C LEU A 35 -4.23 -5.26 -13.01
N VAL A 36 -5.25 -5.91 -12.48
CA VAL A 36 -5.41 -6.24 -11.07
C VAL A 36 -5.70 -7.73 -10.92
N MET A 37 -5.55 -8.24 -9.72
CA MET A 37 -5.86 -9.61 -9.33
C MET A 37 -6.52 -9.57 -7.95
N LEU A 38 -7.50 -10.44 -7.73
CA LEU A 38 -8.12 -10.59 -6.41
C LEU A 38 -7.39 -11.67 -5.63
N GLU A 39 -6.94 -11.31 -4.43
CA GLU A 39 -6.45 -12.25 -3.43
C GLU A 39 -7.59 -12.57 -2.45
N HIS A 40 -7.89 -13.85 -2.33
CA HIS A 40 -8.84 -14.36 -1.34
C HIS A 40 -8.08 -14.57 -0.03
N GLY A 41 -8.18 -13.61 0.89
CA GLY A 41 -7.61 -13.73 2.22
C GLY A 41 -8.52 -14.52 3.16
N ALA A 42 -8.53 -14.12 4.43
CA ALA A 42 -9.45 -14.67 5.44
C ALA A 42 -10.91 -14.63 4.95
N PRO A 43 -11.77 -15.57 5.42
CA PRO A 43 -13.17 -15.61 5.03
C PRO A 43 -13.85 -14.25 5.25
N GLY A 44 -14.37 -13.68 4.18
CA GLY A 44 -15.01 -12.35 4.16
C GLY A 44 -14.11 -11.19 3.74
N ARG A 45 -12.80 -11.41 3.52
CA ARG A 45 -11.86 -10.34 3.15
C ARG A 45 -11.20 -10.62 1.79
N ARG A 46 -11.82 -10.07 0.74
CA ARG A 46 -11.22 -10.01 -0.61
C ARG A 46 -10.41 -8.73 -0.74
N ARG A 47 -9.18 -8.84 -1.25
CA ARG A 47 -8.31 -7.69 -1.50
C ARG A 47 -7.88 -7.67 -2.96
N ALA A 48 -7.89 -6.49 -3.57
CA ALA A 48 -7.38 -6.31 -4.92
C ALA A 48 -5.89 -5.95 -4.87
N HIS A 49 -5.10 -6.56 -5.73
CA HIS A 49 -3.66 -6.34 -5.86
C HIS A 49 -3.29 -6.04 -7.31
N LEU A 50 -2.30 -5.18 -7.52
CA LEU A 50 -1.81 -4.86 -8.87
C LEU A 50 -1.00 -6.01 -9.46
N THR A 51 -1.30 -6.37 -10.71
CA THR A 51 -0.41 -7.24 -11.47
C THR A 51 0.86 -6.51 -11.89
N LYS A 52 1.83 -7.24 -12.46
CA LYS A 52 3.01 -6.61 -13.06
C LYS A 52 2.61 -5.60 -14.15
N LYS A 53 1.59 -5.93 -14.96
CA LYS A 53 1.07 -5.09 -16.04
C LYS A 53 0.42 -3.81 -15.49
N GLY A 54 -0.42 -3.93 -14.46
CA GLY A 54 -1.03 -2.77 -13.79
C GLY A 54 0.03 -1.81 -13.24
N ARG A 55 1.07 -2.35 -12.59
CA ARG A 55 2.22 -1.57 -12.10
C ARG A 55 2.97 -0.87 -13.22
N SER A 56 3.27 -1.55 -14.33
CA SER A 56 3.95 -0.92 -15.47
C SER A 56 3.16 0.24 -16.07
N ILE A 57 1.83 0.14 -16.14
CA ILE A 57 0.97 1.25 -16.61
C ILE A 57 1.05 2.44 -15.65
N LEU A 58 0.90 2.20 -14.35
CA LEU A 58 1.01 3.28 -13.35
C LEU A 58 2.41 3.91 -13.33
N HIS A 59 3.45 3.11 -13.52
CA HIS A 59 4.82 3.60 -13.61
C HIS A 59 5.03 4.46 -14.87
N ALA A 60 4.54 4.03 -16.03
CA ALA A 60 4.60 4.81 -17.27
C ALA A 60 3.84 6.14 -17.18
N LEU A 61 2.80 6.21 -16.34
CA LEU A 61 2.00 7.41 -16.08
C LEU A 61 2.53 8.25 -14.90
N GLY A 62 3.63 7.84 -14.26
CA GLY A 62 4.23 8.55 -13.12
C GLY A 62 3.47 8.44 -11.79
N ALA A 63 2.45 7.59 -11.71
CA ALA A 63 1.62 7.41 -10.52
C ALA A 63 2.30 6.59 -9.40
N ASP A 64 3.28 5.76 -9.75
CA ASP A 64 4.02 4.91 -8.78
C ASP A 64 4.96 5.71 -7.85
N ILE A 65 5.50 6.83 -8.34
CA ILE A 65 6.41 7.73 -7.59
C ILE A 65 5.66 8.42 -6.43
N ALA A 66 4.36 8.70 -6.61
CA ALA A 66 3.54 9.31 -5.57
C ALA A 66 3.32 8.37 -4.37
N SER A 67 3.26 7.06 -4.61
CA SER A 67 3.04 6.04 -3.58
C SER A 67 4.28 5.81 -2.72
N HIS A 68 5.48 5.82 -3.32
CA HIS A 68 6.74 5.65 -2.57
C HIS A 68 6.99 6.79 -1.58
N ARG A 69 6.54 8.02 -1.89
CA ARG A 69 6.71 9.18 -1.00
C ARG A 69 5.86 9.11 0.27
N ARG A 70 4.78 8.31 0.29
CA ARG A 70 3.93 8.12 1.49
C ARG A 70 4.38 6.97 2.38
N HIS A 71 5.23 6.07 1.89
CA HIS A 71 5.64 4.85 2.60
C HIS A 71 7.12 4.83 3.01
N GLY A 72 7.81 5.98 2.89
CA GLY A 72 9.16 6.20 3.38
C GLY A 72 9.19 7.03 4.66
N SER A 73 8.63 6.51 5.77
CA SER A 73 8.91 6.99 7.14
C SER A 73 8.46 5.96 8.19
N THR A 74 8.95 4.73 8.09
CA THR A 74 9.01 3.80 9.23
C THR A 74 10.35 3.08 9.22
N ALA A 75 11.41 3.87 9.32
CA ALA A 75 12.73 3.40 9.71
C ALA A 75 13.46 4.49 10.51
N GLU A 76 12.80 5.04 11.53
CA GLU A 76 13.52 5.65 12.66
C GLU A 76 14.10 4.49 13.47
N ARG A 77 15.25 4.10 12.95
CA ARG A 77 16.24 3.15 13.43
C ARG A 77 16.47 3.33 14.93
N GLY A 78 16.29 2.23 15.66
CA GLY A 78 16.57 2.15 17.08
C GLY A 78 17.95 2.67 17.45
N GLY A 79 17.95 3.42 18.54
CA GLY A 79 19.10 3.75 19.34
C GLY A 79 18.70 4.81 20.36
N GLN A 80 19.12 4.82 21.61
CA GLN A 80 19.99 3.96 22.39
C GLN A 80 19.67 4.34 23.86
N TYR A 81 19.90 3.42 24.80
CA TYR A 81 20.01 3.58 26.25
C TYR A 81 19.96 5.02 26.84
N GLU A 82 19.20 5.20 27.91
CA GLU A 82 19.56 5.98 29.12
C GLU A 82 18.41 5.77 30.12
N ALA A 83 18.40 4.60 30.76
CA ALA A 83 17.80 4.51 32.08
C ALA A 83 18.81 5.18 33.03
N PRO A 84 18.45 6.24 33.77
CA PRO A 84 19.34 6.75 34.79
C PRO A 84 19.40 5.69 35.89
N VAL A 85 20.48 4.91 35.89
CA VAL A 85 20.83 4.06 37.03
C VAL A 85 21.01 4.99 38.22
N ALA A 86 20.15 4.82 39.21
CA ALA A 86 20.31 5.42 40.53
C ALA A 86 21.64 4.90 41.09
N LEU A 87 22.69 5.72 40.99
CA LEU A 87 23.92 5.50 41.73
C LEU A 87 23.62 5.93 43.17
N SER A 88 23.12 4.98 43.95
CA SER A 88 23.29 4.99 45.40
C SER A 88 24.80 4.96 45.66
N ASP A 89 25.34 6.09 46.10
CA ASP A 89 26.64 6.09 46.78
C ASP A 89 26.41 6.47 48.24
N GLU A 90 26.70 5.48 49.07
CA GLU A 90 26.84 5.54 50.52
C GLU A 90 28.13 6.26 50.88
N ALA A 91 28.07 7.29 51.73
CA ALA A 91 29.24 7.68 52.51
C ALA A 91 28.86 8.49 53.76
N GLY A 92 29.07 7.89 54.93
CA GLY A 92 29.59 8.55 56.13
C GLY A 92 28.61 9.19 57.08
#